data_AF-A0AAP4BUJ9-F1
#
_entry.id   AF-A0AAP4BUJ9-F1
#
_cell.length_a   1.000
_cell.length_b   1.000
_cell.length_c   1.000
_cell.angle_alpha   90.00
_cell.angle_beta   90.00
_cell.angle_gamma   90.00
#
_symmetry.space_group_name_H-M   'P 1'
#
loop_
_entity.id
_entity.type
_entity.pdbx_description
1 polymer ?
#
loop_
_entity_poly.entity_id
_entity_poly.type
_entity_poly.pdbx_seq_one_letter_code
_entity_poly.pdbx_strand_id
1 'polypeptide(L)'
;MTASNIFGSTATKARYATLASVASLSLLLASCAEASDETSTAEKNAGNNAATTESEAPTTSASVSPAPTEDKFYFANSDYAGIKSVVSKEETATVESYVEIPETDFPGINKTIQAEVTDLREHFRSVTRDSTPQFDGKFSERLSYTVLYRDNGVLTLALNTLFDTQGAAPERNHRVLSFDTANDAHISVADLYDGAVTADGEIIPDHPGIAELSTLAREELVANYDAAAVFPDNLTPDALGGFTLADDGHTLVLHFDAGTVGAYSTGKIAVAVDTQKLAHTPDSALATRLLGTNGDDDAKRTSSDEHAAGVEPANTANHRHLAKAPRNPDAPRVALTFDDGPAANTNRLLDTLAQYDAKASFFTVGSSIDANPAPVARALNEGHAVGNHTYNHPDLTTLGADGIRSELQRGNQAIAAATGGYTPNLLRPPYGSTNQTVNNIAAEFGLANMMWSVDTRDWEHRDSSLVCNRAVTNAYDGAVILMHDLHASTVDAVPCILDSLSSQGYEFVTADQIFGGIQPGMNYYGG
;
A
#
# COMPACT_ATOMS: atom_id res chain seq x y z
N MET A 1 42.12 42.20 3.39
CA MET A 1 42.32 42.16 1.92
C MET A 1 42.66 40.72 1.59
N THR A 2 41.99 39.94 0.74
CA THR A 2 40.83 40.07 -0.16
C THR A 2 40.48 38.64 -0.64
N ALA A 3 39.33 38.49 -1.29
CA ALA A 3 38.59 37.26 -1.61
C ALA A 3 39.16 36.29 -2.69
N SER A 4 38.41 35.17 -2.84
CA SER A 4 38.23 34.24 -4.00
C SER A 4 39.18 33.03 -4.10
N ASN A 5 38.76 31.77 -4.32
CA ASN A 5 37.64 31.21 -5.08
C ASN A 5 37.14 29.83 -4.58
N ILE A 6 35.87 29.55 -4.89
CA ILE A 6 35.09 28.30 -4.80
C ILE A 6 35.40 27.42 -6.03
N PHE A 7 35.61 26.09 -5.86
CA PHE A 7 35.20 24.99 -6.77
C PHE A 7 35.74 23.64 -6.25
N GLY A 8 34.88 22.60 -6.21
CA GLY A 8 35.28 21.23 -5.88
C GLY A 8 34.11 20.24 -5.77
N SER A 9 33.32 20.09 -6.84
CA SER A 9 32.31 19.02 -6.98
C SER A 9 32.22 18.62 -8.46
N THR A 10 33.05 17.66 -8.88
CA THR A 10 32.95 16.99 -10.19
C THR A 10 33.76 15.69 -10.16
N ALA A 11 33.19 14.61 -9.61
CA ALA A 11 33.76 13.27 -9.79
C ALA A 11 32.75 12.12 -9.69
N THR A 12 31.45 12.32 -9.98
CA THR A 12 30.48 11.19 -10.06
C THR A 12 29.46 11.34 -11.21
N LYS A 13 29.66 12.30 -12.13
CA LYS A 13 28.72 12.61 -13.23
C LYS A 13 29.00 11.92 -14.58
N ALA A 14 29.75 10.82 -14.60
CA ALA A 14 30.15 10.21 -15.88
C ALA A 14 30.08 8.69 -15.90
N ARG A 15 28.89 8.09 -15.69
CA ARG A 15 28.58 6.71 -16.14
C ARG A 15 27.13 6.43 -16.61
N TYR A 16 26.24 7.43 -16.66
CA TYR A 16 24.90 7.29 -17.25
C TYR A 16 24.76 8.13 -18.53
N ALA A 17 25.55 7.83 -19.55
CA ALA A 17 25.41 8.45 -20.88
C ALA A 17 26.08 7.61 -21.98
N THR A 18 25.94 6.29 -21.99
CA THR A 18 26.30 5.49 -23.18
C THR A 18 25.60 4.13 -23.16
N LEU A 19 24.34 4.05 -23.60
CA LEU A 19 23.69 2.84 -24.12
C LEU A 19 22.29 3.23 -24.67
N ALA A 20 22.26 4.19 -25.60
CA ALA A 20 21.06 4.50 -26.38
C ALA A 20 21.49 4.88 -27.81
N SER A 21 22.09 3.93 -28.51
CA SER A 21 22.21 3.96 -29.97
C SER A 21 22.63 2.57 -30.41
N VAL A 22 21.70 1.79 -30.95
CA VAL A 22 21.77 0.95 -32.17
C VAL A 22 20.47 0.12 -32.22
N ALA A 23 19.86 0.07 -33.42
CA ALA A 23 18.72 -0.73 -33.89
C ALA A 23 17.32 -0.08 -33.73
N SER A 24 16.49 0.08 -34.76
CA SER A 24 16.62 -0.19 -36.19
C SER A 24 15.62 0.64 -36.97
N LEU A 25 16.11 1.15 -38.09
CA LEU A 25 15.42 1.80 -39.19
C LEU A 25 14.45 0.82 -39.88
N SER A 26 13.17 1.17 -40.01
CA SER A 26 12.29 0.67 -41.08
C SER A 26 11.10 1.62 -41.26
N LEU A 27 11.17 2.41 -42.34
CA LEU A 27 10.14 3.34 -42.79
C LEU A 27 9.63 2.83 -44.15
N LEU A 28 8.33 2.56 -44.30
CA LEU A 28 7.67 2.51 -45.62
C LEU A 28 6.13 2.66 -45.50
N LEU A 29 5.70 3.92 -45.68
CA LEU A 29 4.60 4.48 -46.52
C LEU A 29 3.30 3.68 -46.79
N ALA A 30 2.16 4.29 -46.44
CA ALA A 30 1.01 4.71 -47.31
C ALA A 30 -0.17 5.17 -46.40
N SER A 31 -0.60 6.43 -46.35
CA SER A 31 -1.33 7.27 -47.34
C SER A 31 -2.87 7.17 -47.30
N CYS A 32 -3.49 8.24 -46.79
CA CYS A 32 -4.70 8.97 -47.25
C CYS A 32 -6.14 8.64 -46.80
N ALA A 33 -6.83 9.77 -46.51
CA ALA A 33 -8.22 10.17 -46.81
C ALA A 33 -9.34 9.69 -45.87
N GLU A 34 -10.40 10.44 -45.53
CA GLU A 34 -10.79 11.87 -45.53
C GLU A 34 -12.24 11.90 -44.99
N ALA A 35 -12.65 13.00 -44.31
CA ALA A 35 -14.03 13.52 -44.14
C ALA A 35 -15.04 12.63 -43.38
N SER A 36 -16.05 13.07 -42.62
CA SER A 36 -16.98 14.24 -42.56
C SER A 36 -18.01 13.84 -41.47
N ASP A 37 -18.87 14.63 -40.85
CA ASP A 37 -19.14 16.05 -40.62
C ASP A 37 -20.43 16.08 -39.74
N GLU A 38 -20.66 17.18 -39.03
CA GLU A 38 -21.96 17.77 -38.60
C GLU A 38 -22.99 16.98 -37.74
N THR A 39 -23.26 17.35 -36.47
CA THR A 39 -24.13 18.42 -35.86
C THR A 39 -25.61 18.07 -35.58
N SER A 40 -26.09 18.47 -34.38
CA SER A 40 -27.43 19.00 -34.00
C SER A 40 -27.83 18.55 -32.56
N THR A 41 -27.80 19.38 -31.50
CA THR A 41 -28.86 20.32 -31.00
C THR A 41 -30.29 19.74 -30.99
N ALA A 42 -31.20 19.91 -30.02
CA ALA A 42 -31.25 20.58 -28.71
C ALA A 42 -32.59 20.24 -27.99
N GLU A 43 -32.66 20.61 -26.70
CA GLU A 43 -33.83 21.11 -25.93
C GLU A 43 -34.90 20.21 -25.27
N LYS A 44 -34.83 20.21 -23.92
CA LYS A 44 -35.84 20.65 -22.91
C LYS A 44 -37.33 20.28 -23.10
N ASN A 45 -37.92 19.68 -22.05
CA ASN A 45 -38.96 20.37 -21.28
C ASN A 45 -39.18 19.81 -19.86
N ALA A 46 -39.54 20.72 -18.95
CA ALA A 46 -39.79 20.53 -17.52
C ALA A 46 -41.27 20.19 -17.21
N GLY A 47 -41.56 19.76 -15.97
CA GLY A 47 -42.93 19.66 -15.47
C GLY A 47 -43.07 19.15 -14.04
N ASN A 48 -43.13 20.07 -13.08
CA ASN A 48 -43.48 19.94 -11.66
C ASN A 48 -44.80 19.18 -11.38
N ASN A 49 -44.92 18.56 -10.18
CA ASN A 49 -45.86 19.05 -9.16
C ASN A 49 -45.71 18.37 -7.78
N ALA A 50 -45.88 19.21 -6.76
CA ALA A 50 -45.93 18.91 -5.33
C ALA A 50 -47.38 18.89 -4.80
N ALA A 51 -47.59 18.28 -3.62
CA ALA A 51 -48.59 18.59 -2.54
C ALA A 51 -48.96 17.30 -1.77
N THR A 52 -48.46 17.05 -0.54
CA THR A 52 -49.05 17.36 0.79
C THR A 52 -50.40 16.70 1.12
N THR A 53 -50.45 15.80 2.12
CA THR A 53 -51.12 16.01 3.44
C THR A 53 -51.06 14.78 4.39
N GLU A 54 -50.93 15.11 5.69
CA GLU A 54 -51.12 14.42 6.99
C GLU A 54 -52.25 13.36 7.07
N SER A 55 -52.43 12.45 8.04
CA SER A 55 -51.93 12.16 9.41
C SER A 55 -52.50 10.79 9.85
N GLU A 56 -51.80 10.09 10.76
CA GLU A 56 -52.30 9.35 11.95
C GLU A 56 -51.55 8.01 12.21
N ALA A 57 -50.92 7.96 13.40
CA ALA A 57 -50.35 6.76 14.00
C ALA A 57 -51.43 5.96 14.77
N PRO A 58 -51.14 4.70 15.13
CA PRO A 58 -50.86 4.50 16.56
C PRO A 58 -49.63 3.63 16.85
N THR A 59 -49.12 3.92 18.04
CA THR A 59 -47.96 3.41 18.77
C THR A 59 -48.00 1.92 19.13
N THR A 60 -46.87 1.23 18.98
CA THR A 60 -46.36 0.27 19.98
C THR A 60 -44.84 0.33 20.02
N SER A 61 -44.31 0.77 21.15
CA SER A 61 -42.89 1.00 21.44
C SER A 61 -42.12 -0.30 21.65
N ALA A 62 -41.15 -0.58 20.79
CA ALA A 62 -39.94 -1.32 21.15
C ALA A 62 -38.79 -0.31 21.09
N SER A 63 -38.11 -0.11 22.21
CA SER A 63 -36.97 0.81 22.31
C SER A 63 -35.80 0.26 21.49
N VAL A 64 -35.73 0.67 20.23
CA VAL A 64 -34.52 0.57 19.41
C VAL A 64 -33.54 1.59 19.97
N SER A 65 -32.42 1.14 20.52
CA SER A 65 -31.29 2.02 20.79
C SER A 65 -30.95 2.75 19.49
N PRO A 66 -30.78 4.08 19.49
CA PRO A 66 -30.44 4.79 18.28
C PRO A 66 -29.13 4.22 17.73
N ALA A 67 -29.11 3.96 16.42
CA ALA A 67 -27.88 3.70 15.69
C ALA A 67 -26.85 4.76 16.10
N PRO A 68 -25.59 4.39 16.37
CA PRO A 68 -24.58 5.37 16.67
C PRO A 68 -24.53 6.38 15.51
N THR A 69 -24.74 7.64 15.85
CA THR A 69 -24.54 8.78 14.94
C THR A 69 -23.09 8.76 14.46
N GLU A 70 -22.87 9.09 13.18
CA GLU A 70 -21.56 9.09 12.49
C GLU A 70 -20.43 9.81 13.27
N ASP A 71 -20.79 10.67 14.22
CA ASP A 71 -19.89 11.49 15.03
C ASP A 71 -19.12 10.77 16.17
N LYS A 72 -19.14 9.43 16.25
CA LYS A 72 -18.44 8.69 17.34
C LYS A 72 -17.10 8.05 16.99
N PHE A 73 -16.62 8.20 15.76
CA PHE A 73 -15.26 7.82 15.39
C PHE A 73 -14.38 9.08 15.33
N TYR A 74 -14.09 9.65 16.51
CA TYR A 74 -13.05 10.66 16.63
C TYR A 74 -11.68 9.96 16.66
N PHE A 75 -10.92 10.10 15.58
CA PHE A 75 -9.47 9.90 15.62
C PHE A 75 -8.77 11.19 15.16
N ALA A 76 -7.65 11.47 15.84
CA ALA A 76 -6.87 12.69 15.74
C ALA A 76 -6.08 12.76 14.43
N ASN A 77 -5.48 13.93 14.15
CA ASN A 77 -4.37 14.11 13.19
C ASN A 77 -3.45 12.88 13.17
N SER A 78 -2.79 12.59 12.04
CA SER A 78 -1.42 12.08 12.09
C SER A 78 -1.26 10.87 13.00
N ASP A 79 -1.70 9.64 12.66
CA ASP A 79 -1.38 8.46 13.50
C ASP A 79 0.14 8.36 13.79
N TYR A 80 0.96 9.00 12.95
CA TYR A 80 2.36 9.28 13.23
C TYR A 80 2.53 10.64 13.92
N ALA A 81 2.69 10.61 15.24
CA ALA A 81 2.99 11.80 16.03
C ALA A 81 4.20 12.57 15.48
N GLY A 82 4.04 13.87 15.26
CA GLY A 82 5.10 14.75 14.75
C GLY A 82 5.36 14.68 13.25
N ILE A 83 4.44 14.09 12.46
CA ILE A 83 4.47 14.10 10.99
C ILE A 83 3.15 14.64 10.45
N LYS A 84 3.23 15.62 9.54
CA LYS A 84 2.10 16.21 8.83
C LYS A 84 2.25 16.05 7.33
N SER A 85 1.16 15.81 6.62
CA SER A 85 1.15 15.82 5.15
C SER A 85 1.04 17.25 4.62
N VAL A 86 1.98 17.65 3.77
CA VAL A 86 1.91 18.88 2.97
C VAL A 86 1.55 18.49 1.55
N VAL A 87 0.41 18.98 1.07
CA VAL A 87 -0.11 18.68 -0.27
C VAL A 87 -0.03 19.92 -1.16
N SER A 88 0.53 19.76 -2.35
CA SER A 88 0.46 20.75 -3.43
C SER A 88 -0.17 20.13 -4.68
N LYS A 89 -1.11 20.85 -5.28
CA LYS A 89 -1.76 20.47 -6.54
C LYS A 89 -1.46 21.54 -7.59
N GLU A 90 -1.11 21.13 -8.80
CA GLU A 90 -0.97 22.03 -9.95
C GLU A 90 -1.76 21.46 -11.11
N GLU A 91 -2.59 22.28 -11.74
CA GLU A 91 -3.31 21.89 -12.94
C GLU A 91 -3.19 22.99 -13.98
N THR A 92 -2.54 22.68 -15.09
CA THR A 92 -2.41 23.56 -16.25
C THR A 92 -3.04 22.91 -17.48
N ALA A 93 -2.91 23.54 -18.64
CA ALA A 93 -3.35 22.94 -19.90
C ALA A 93 -2.56 21.67 -20.26
N THR A 94 -1.31 21.53 -19.78
CA THR A 94 -0.39 20.47 -20.18
C THR A 94 0.10 19.60 -19.03
N VAL A 95 -0.10 20.01 -17.77
CA VAL A 95 0.40 19.30 -16.58
C VAL A 95 -0.72 19.14 -15.55
N GLU A 96 -0.80 17.95 -14.97
CA GLU A 96 -1.52 17.65 -13.73
C GLU A 96 -0.52 17.14 -12.69
N SER A 97 -0.42 17.82 -11.55
CA SER A 97 0.51 17.48 -10.48
C SER A 97 -0.25 17.29 -9.18
N TYR A 98 0.03 16.17 -8.53
CA TYR A 98 -0.38 15.91 -7.16
C TYR A 98 0.84 15.50 -6.35
N VAL A 99 1.24 16.33 -5.39
CA VAL A 99 2.44 16.06 -4.59
C VAL A 99 2.08 16.14 -3.12
N GLU A 100 2.24 15.02 -2.44
CA GLU A 100 2.13 14.91 -0.99
C GLU A 100 3.50 14.55 -0.40
N ILE A 101 4.01 15.40 0.49
CA ILE A 101 5.29 15.17 1.18
C ILE A 101 5.12 15.22 2.71
N PRO A 102 5.95 14.48 3.46
CA PRO A 102 5.95 14.56 4.91
C PRO A 102 6.70 15.80 5.40
N GLU A 103 6.10 16.53 6.33
CA GLU A 103 6.76 17.53 7.16
C GLU A 103 6.85 16.99 8.59
N THR A 104 8.08 16.81 9.07
CA THR A 104 8.38 16.30 10.41
C THR A 104 8.71 17.44 11.38
N ASP A 105 8.75 17.15 12.68
CA ASP A 105 9.26 18.10 13.68
C ASP A 105 10.80 18.30 13.63
N PHE A 106 11.50 17.61 12.72
CA PHE A 106 12.96 17.55 12.63
C PHE A 106 13.51 18.29 11.38
N PRO A 107 14.15 19.48 11.53
CA PRO A 107 14.54 20.32 10.40
C PRO A 107 15.59 19.73 9.45
N GLY A 108 16.56 18.99 9.96
CA GLY A 108 17.59 18.29 9.18
C GLY A 108 16.98 17.17 8.33
N ILE A 109 16.10 16.36 8.91
CA ILE A 109 15.31 15.35 8.19
C ILE A 109 14.46 16.01 7.10
N ASN A 110 13.75 17.10 7.42
CA ASN A 110 12.97 17.84 6.43
C ASN A 110 13.85 18.36 5.27
N LYS A 111 15.06 18.84 5.56
CA LYS A 111 16.00 19.28 4.51
C LYS A 111 16.40 18.13 3.60
N THR A 112 16.68 16.95 4.13
CA THR A 112 17.00 15.76 3.33
C THR A 112 15.79 15.34 2.48
N ILE A 113 14.59 15.24 3.07
CA ILE A 113 13.36 14.92 2.33
C ILE A 113 13.16 15.88 1.16
N GLN A 114 13.33 17.19 1.35
CA GLN A 114 13.19 18.18 0.28
C GLN A 114 14.23 18.02 -0.82
N ALA A 115 15.47 17.66 -0.48
CA ALA A 115 16.53 17.39 -1.46
C ALA A 115 16.17 16.16 -2.31
N GLU A 116 15.74 15.08 -1.69
CA GLU A 116 15.31 13.84 -2.36
C GLU A 116 14.07 14.06 -3.23
N VAL A 117 13.07 14.79 -2.74
CA VAL A 117 11.89 15.17 -3.53
C VAL A 117 12.28 16.03 -4.74
N THR A 118 13.28 16.90 -4.60
CA THR A 118 13.78 17.72 -5.72
C THR A 118 14.45 16.84 -6.76
N ASP A 119 15.32 15.92 -6.34
CA ASP A 119 16.01 14.99 -7.23
C ASP A 119 15.04 14.09 -7.99
N LEU A 120 14.13 13.42 -7.27
CA LEU A 120 13.10 12.55 -7.87
C LEU A 120 12.26 13.28 -8.92
N ARG A 121 11.98 14.58 -8.74
CA ARG A 121 11.13 15.35 -9.66
C ARG A 121 11.89 16.05 -10.77
N GLU A 122 13.23 16.06 -10.74
CA GLU A 122 14.02 16.82 -11.71
C GLU A 122 13.84 16.27 -13.14
N HIS A 123 13.77 14.95 -13.30
CA HIS A 123 13.52 14.35 -14.61
C HIS A 123 12.19 14.82 -15.21
N PHE A 124 11.09 14.66 -14.46
CA PHE A 124 9.76 15.09 -14.89
C PHE A 124 9.72 16.58 -15.23
N ARG A 125 10.26 17.43 -14.35
CA ARG A 125 10.32 18.89 -14.56
C ARG A 125 11.14 19.27 -15.79
N SER A 126 12.25 18.56 -16.04
CA SER A 126 13.05 18.80 -17.24
C SER A 126 12.27 18.46 -18.51
N VAL A 127 11.51 17.36 -18.52
CA VAL A 127 10.71 16.95 -19.68
C VAL A 127 9.57 17.94 -19.94
N THR A 128 8.82 18.31 -18.91
CA THR A 128 7.62 19.17 -19.04
C THR A 128 7.92 20.63 -19.36
N ARG A 129 9.11 21.13 -19.02
CA ARG A 129 9.55 22.48 -19.38
C ARG A 129 9.81 22.62 -20.89
N ASP A 130 10.35 21.57 -21.49
CA ASP A 130 10.92 21.63 -22.85
C ASP A 130 10.05 20.92 -23.91
N SER A 131 8.90 20.34 -23.50
CA SER A 131 8.04 19.51 -24.36
C SER A 131 6.54 19.81 -24.18
N THR A 132 5.72 19.40 -25.16
CA THR A 132 4.25 19.35 -25.03
C THR A 132 3.76 17.90 -25.09
N PRO A 133 2.63 17.57 -24.43
CA PRO A 133 2.01 16.25 -24.57
C PRO A 133 1.77 15.89 -26.03
N GLN A 134 2.03 14.64 -26.41
CA GLN A 134 1.91 14.17 -27.79
C GLN A 134 0.52 13.61 -28.09
N PHE A 135 -0.20 13.17 -27.07
CA PHE A 135 -1.52 12.55 -27.16
C PHE A 135 -2.54 13.37 -26.37
N ASP A 136 -3.82 13.03 -26.57
CA ASP A 136 -4.93 13.61 -25.83
C ASP A 136 -4.79 13.27 -24.33
N GLY A 137 -4.27 14.22 -23.56
CA GLY A 137 -4.01 14.10 -22.14
C GLY A 137 -3.01 15.15 -21.65
N LYS A 138 -2.74 15.14 -20.33
CA LYS A 138 -1.70 15.97 -19.71
C LYS A 138 -0.50 15.10 -19.35
N PHE A 139 0.67 15.71 -19.21
CA PHE A 139 1.71 15.09 -18.39
C PHE A 139 1.21 15.02 -16.96
N SER A 140 1.41 13.91 -16.27
CA SER A 140 1.01 13.78 -14.88
C SER A 140 2.17 13.42 -13.96
N GLU A 141 2.23 14.07 -12.80
CA GLU A 141 3.09 13.63 -11.70
C GLU A 141 2.24 13.38 -10.46
N ARG A 142 2.52 12.25 -9.81
CA ARG A 142 1.92 11.86 -8.54
C ARG A 142 3.03 11.47 -7.58
N LEU A 143 3.12 12.14 -6.44
CA LEU A 143 4.06 11.82 -5.37
C LEU A 143 3.28 11.62 -4.07
N SER A 144 3.60 10.55 -3.37
CA SER A 144 3.09 10.26 -2.03
C SER A 144 4.20 9.73 -1.13
N TYR A 145 3.94 9.70 0.17
CA TYR A 145 4.84 9.06 1.12
C TYR A 145 4.10 8.04 2.00
N THR A 146 4.86 7.05 2.47
CA THR A 146 4.41 6.06 3.45
C THR A 146 5.41 6.02 4.59
N VAL A 147 4.94 6.01 5.84
CA VAL A 147 5.80 5.70 6.98
C VAL A 147 5.91 4.19 7.07
N LEU A 148 7.12 3.64 6.91
CA LEU A 148 7.35 2.20 6.96
C LEU A 148 7.75 1.74 8.37
N TYR A 149 8.42 2.58 9.14
CA TYR A 149 8.86 2.27 10.50
C TYR A 149 8.97 3.55 11.33
N ARG A 150 8.54 3.50 12.59
CA ARG A 150 8.73 4.59 13.55
C ARG A 150 8.77 4.07 14.97
N ASP A 151 9.96 3.76 15.46
CA ASP A 151 10.20 3.41 16.86
C ASP A 151 11.68 3.58 17.24
N ASN A 152 12.01 3.56 18.53
CA ASN A 152 13.39 3.57 19.05
C ASN A 152 14.27 4.71 18.52
N GLY A 153 13.65 5.84 18.18
CA GLY A 153 14.32 7.00 17.62
C GLY A 153 14.67 6.87 16.14
N VAL A 154 14.20 5.84 15.44
CA VAL A 154 14.35 5.67 13.99
C VAL A 154 13.02 5.95 13.29
N LEU A 155 13.08 6.68 12.19
CA LEU A 155 11.96 6.92 11.28
C LEU A 155 12.37 6.46 9.88
N THR A 156 11.61 5.55 9.28
CA THR A 156 11.78 5.14 7.88
C THR A 156 10.56 5.56 7.07
N LEU A 157 10.81 6.27 5.97
CA LEU A 157 9.81 6.75 5.04
C LEU A 157 10.08 6.17 3.65
N ALA A 158 9.02 5.80 2.93
CA ALA A 158 9.06 5.58 1.50
C ALA A 158 8.47 6.78 0.77
N LEU A 159 9.20 7.35 -0.17
CA LEU A 159 8.68 8.26 -1.19
C LEU A 159 8.33 7.44 -2.43
N ASN A 160 7.11 7.59 -2.92
CA ASN A 160 6.62 6.86 -4.08
C ASN A 160 6.25 7.90 -5.14
N THR A 161 6.73 7.71 -6.37
CA THR A 161 6.36 8.56 -7.50
C THR A 161 5.79 7.75 -8.65
N LEU A 162 4.85 8.37 -9.36
CA LEU A 162 4.34 7.94 -10.65
C LEU A 162 4.37 9.14 -11.58
N PHE A 163 5.16 9.05 -12.65
CA PHE A 163 5.27 10.08 -13.67
C PHE A 163 4.78 9.54 -15.00
N ASP A 164 3.81 10.22 -15.60
CA ASP A 164 3.35 9.95 -16.94
C ASP A 164 3.72 11.10 -17.86
N THR A 165 4.74 10.88 -18.68
CA THR A 165 5.18 11.81 -19.73
C THR A 165 4.57 11.45 -21.09
N GLN A 166 3.54 10.61 -21.11
CA GLN A 166 2.92 10.01 -22.30
C GLN A 166 3.92 9.25 -23.19
N GLY A 167 4.92 8.64 -22.55
CA GLY A 167 5.87 7.74 -23.19
C GLY A 167 5.29 6.34 -23.41
N ALA A 168 6.18 5.36 -23.56
CA ALA A 168 5.76 3.96 -23.73
C ALA A 168 5.05 3.38 -22.50
N ALA A 169 5.44 3.82 -21.30
CA ALA A 169 4.81 3.46 -20.03
C ALA A 169 5.10 4.55 -18.98
N PRO A 170 4.26 4.70 -17.94
CA PRO A 170 4.55 5.55 -16.80
C PRO A 170 5.80 5.09 -16.04
N GLU A 171 6.60 6.05 -15.57
CA GLU A 171 7.76 5.80 -14.73
C GLU A 171 7.32 5.75 -13.27
N ARG A 172 7.74 4.70 -12.56
CA ARG A 172 7.42 4.50 -11.15
C ARG A 172 8.71 4.42 -10.36
N ASN A 173 8.85 5.28 -9.35
CA ASN A 173 9.99 5.25 -8.45
C ASN A 173 9.54 5.01 -7.01
N HIS A 174 10.37 4.29 -6.28
CA HIS A 174 10.23 4.03 -4.86
C HIS A 174 11.57 4.35 -4.23
N ARG A 175 11.59 5.28 -3.26
CA ARG A 175 12.80 5.67 -2.53
C ARG A 175 12.57 5.52 -1.05
N VAL A 176 13.34 4.66 -0.40
CA VAL A 176 13.27 4.48 1.06
C VAL A 176 14.38 5.24 1.75
N LEU A 177 14.00 6.06 2.73
CA LEU A 177 14.90 6.92 3.51
C LEU A 177 14.74 6.56 4.98
N SER A 178 15.85 6.32 5.66
CA SER A 178 15.88 6.04 7.10
C SER A 178 16.54 7.21 7.82
N PHE A 179 16.03 7.54 9.00
CA PHE A 179 16.47 8.70 9.76
C PHE A 179 16.63 8.37 11.23
N ASP A 180 17.68 8.90 11.84
CA ASP A 180 17.84 8.95 13.29
C ASP A 180 17.25 10.25 13.82
N THR A 181 16.05 10.15 14.40
CA THR A 181 15.32 11.27 14.97
C THR A 181 15.99 11.88 16.19
N ALA A 182 16.88 11.14 16.87
CA ALA A 182 17.64 11.69 17.99
C ALA A 182 18.74 12.66 17.53
N ASN A 183 19.27 12.45 16.33
CA ASN A 183 20.36 13.23 15.75
C ASN A 183 19.93 14.12 14.57
N ASP A 184 18.64 14.11 14.21
CA ASP A 184 18.09 14.89 13.09
C ASP A 184 18.85 14.63 11.76
N ALA A 185 19.16 13.35 11.51
CA ALA A 185 20.08 12.94 10.45
C ALA A 185 19.56 11.75 9.64
N HIS A 186 19.92 11.72 8.36
CA HIS A 186 19.75 10.55 7.50
C HIS A 186 20.73 9.46 7.90
N ILE A 187 20.29 8.20 7.83
CA ILE A 187 21.08 7.01 8.15
C ILE A 187 20.88 5.96 7.06
N SER A 188 21.93 5.17 6.85
CA SER A 188 21.98 3.98 6.00
C SER A 188 22.17 2.73 6.86
N VAL A 189 22.09 1.55 6.26
CA VAL A 189 22.40 0.32 7.01
C VAL A 189 23.87 0.28 7.48
N ALA A 190 24.76 1.01 6.81
CA ALA A 190 26.17 1.07 7.20
C ALA A 190 26.39 1.78 8.53
N ASP A 191 25.50 2.71 8.91
CA ASP A 191 25.54 3.40 10.21
C ASP A 191 25.21 2.46 11.39
N LEU A 192 24.79 1.24 11.12
CA LEU A 192 24.63 0.18 12.12
C LEU A 192 25.97 -0.50 12.50
N TYR A 193 27.05 -0.20 11.78
CA TYR A 193 28.37 -0.79 11.98
C TYR A 193 29.44 0.28 12.29
N ASP A 194 30.16 0.09 13.40
CA ASP A 194 31.23 1.00 13.78
C ASP A 194 32.38 0.97 12.77
N GLY A 195 32.72 2.15 12.21
CA GLY A 195 33.80 2.28 11.24
C GLY A 195 33.46 1.78 9.83
N ALA A 196 32.20 1.52 9.52
CA ALA A 196 31.74 1.16 8.17
C ALA A 196 31.47 2.38 7.27
N VAL A 197 31.55 3.60 7.80
CA VAL A 197 31.31 4.84 7.07
C VAL A 197 32.52 5.78 7.24
N THR A 198 32.93 6.45 6.16
CA THR A 198 34.01 7.45 6.19
C THR A 198 33.57 8.74 6.90
N ALA A 199 34.53 9.61 7.22
CA ALA A 199 34.22 10.92 7.82
C ALA A 199 33.32 11.81 6.93
N ASP A 200 33.30 11.55 5.62
CA ASP A 200 32.48 12.26 4.64
C ASP A 200 31.13 11.57 4.38
N GLY A 201 30.83 10.46 5.07
CA GLY A 201 29.54 9.76 4.98
C GLY A 201 29.47 8.67 3.90
N GLU A 202 30.60 8.25 3.31
CA GLU A 202 30.62 7.19 2.29
C GLU A 202 30.76 5.79 2.92
N ILE A 203 30.02 4.81 2.40
CA ILE A 203 30.09 3.41 2.86
C ILE A 203 31.45 2.82 2.50
N ILE A 204 32.06 2.06 3.41
CA ILE A 204 33.31 1.33 3.20
C ILE A 204 32.96 -0.10 2.73
N PRO A 205 33.11 -0.41 1.42
CA PRO A 205 32.63 -1.67 0.84
C PRO A 205 33.23 -2.94 1.46
N ASP A 206 34.50 -2.86 1.86
CA ASP A 206 35.26 -3.99 2.38
C ASP A 206 35.12 -4.16 3.91
N HIS A 207 34.24 -3.38 4.56
CA HIS A 207 33.93 -3.58 5.97
C HIS A 207 33.30 -4.98 6.16
N PRO A 208 33.80 -5.84 7.07
CA PRO A 208 33.37 -7.24 7.16
C PRO A 208 31.85 -7.42 7.30
N GLY A 209 31.21 -6.61 8.13
CA GLY A 209 29.75 -6.63 8.30
C GLY A 209 28.97 -6.22 7.05
N ILE A 210 29.48 -5.26 6.28
CA ILE A 210 28.83 -4.79 5.04
C ILE A 210 28.96 -5.83 3.93
N ALA A 211 30.14 -6.44 3.80
CA ALA A 211 30.40 -7.50 2.83
C ALA A 211 29.54 -8.75 3.11
N GLU A 212 29.40 -9.12 4.39
CA GLU A 212 28.57 -10.24 4.82
C GLU A 212 27.08 -9.95 4.58
N LEU A 213 26.57 -8.80 5.01
CA LEU A 213 25.20 -8.37 4.78
C LEU A 213 24.84 -8.34 3.29
N SER A 214 25.73 -7.79 2.46
CA SER A 214 25.57 -7.78 0.99
C SER A 214 25.48 -9.19 0.40
N THR A 215 26.17 -10.16 1.00
CA THR A 215 26.16 -11.56 0.53
C THR A 215 24.81 -12.21 0.83
N LEU A 216 24.35 -12.12 2.09
CA LEU A 216 23.04 -12.66 2.48
C LEU A 216 21.89 -11.98 1.72
N ALA A 217 21.96 -10.67 1.52
CA ALA A 217 20.96 -9.94 0.74
C ALA A 217 20.84 -10.47 -0.70
N ARG A 218 21.96 -10.84 -1.35
CA ARG A 218 21.95 -11.45 -2.68
C ARG A 218 21.35 -12.86 -2.67
N GLU A 219 21.63 -13.65 -1.63
CA GLU A 219 21.04 -14.98 -1.47
C GLU A 219 19.51 -14.91 -1.31
N GLU A 220 19.03 -13.97 -0.48
CA GLU A 220 17.60 -13.73 -0.28
C GLU A 220 16.92 -13.21 -1.57
N LEU A 221 17.58 -12.37 -2.37
CA LEU A 221 17.06 -11.96 -3.68
C LEU A 221 16.83 -13.18 -4.59
N VAL A 222 17.81 -14.09 -4.68
CA VAL A 222 17.73 -15.28 -5.53
C VAL A 222 16.69 -16.29 -5.00
N ALA A 223 16.53 -16.38 -3.68
CA ALA A 223 15.60 -17.32 -3.07
C ALA A 223 14.13 -16.90 -3.22
N ASN A 224 13.85 -15.59 -3.18
CA ASN A 224 12.48 -15.08 -3.05
C ASN A 224 11.91 -14.45 -4.32
N TYR A 225 12.74 -14.21 -5.35
CA TYR A 225 12.31 -13.58 -6.60
C TYR A 225 12.60 -14.44 -7.84
N ASP A 226 11.83 -14.24 -8.91
CA ASP A 226 12.13 -14.84 -10.21
C ASP A 226 13.50 -14.36 -10.71
N ALA A 227 14.35 -15.29 -11.13
CA ALA A 227 15.67 -15.01 -11.67
C ALA A 227 15.66 -14.08 -12.90
N ALA A 228 14.55 -14.00 -13.63
CA ALA A 228 14.38 -13.04 -14.73
C ALA A 228 14.05 -11.62 -14.26
N ALA A 229 13.60 -11.44 -13.02
CA ALA A 229 13.10 -10.19 -12.47
C ALA A 229 14.16 -9.42 -11.63
N VAL A 230 15.17 -10.11 -11.11
CA VAL A 230 16.20 -9.53 -10.22
C VAL A 230 17.63 -9.66 -10.78
N PHE A 231 18.50 -8.73 -10.39
CA PHE A 231 19.90 -8.64 -10.76
C PHE A 231 20.79 -8.56 -9.51
N PRO A 232 21.03 -9.69 -8.80
CA PRO A 232 21.77 -9.70 -7.54
C PRO A 232 23.19 -9.11 -7.64
N ASP A 233 23.83 -9.25 -8.81
CA ASP A 233 25.15 -8.70 -9.08
C ASP A 233 25.20 -7.17 -9.09
N ASN A 234 24.04 -6.50 -9.26
CA ASN A 234 23.94 -5.05 -9.18
C ASN A 234 23.88 -4.52 -7.74
N LEU A 235 23.71 -5.40 -6.75
CA LEU A 235 23.72 -5.01 -5.34
C LEU A 235 25.15 -4.58 -4.97
N THR A 236 25.38 -3.26 -4.97
CA THR A 236 26.60 -2.64 -4.43
C THR A 236 26.36 -2.23 -2.98
N PRO A 237 27.41 -2.02 -2.16
CA PRO A 237 27.24 -1.49 -0.81
C PRO A 237 26.49 -0.15 -0.76
N ASP A 238 26.69 0.72 -1.76
CA ASP A 238 25.97 2.01 -1.88
C ASP A 238 24.46 1.84 -2.13
N ALA A 239 24.03 0.67 -2.62
CA ALA A 239 22.61 0.35 -2.78
C ALA A 239 21.93 0.01 -1.44
N LEU A 240 22.70 -0.14 -0.35
CA LEU A 240 22.19 -0.46 0.98
C LEU A 240 21.75 0.81 1.73
N GLY A 241 20.81 1.53 1.12
CA GLY A 241 20.27 2.78 1.67
C GLY A 241 19.21 2.52 2.74
N GLY A 242 17.96 2.54 2.32
CA GLY A 242 16.80 2.48 3.21
C GLY A 242 16.55 1.08 3.80
N PHE A 243 16.27 1.03 5.10
CA PHE A 243 15.95 -0.21 5.79
C PHE A 243 14.81 -0.01 6.80
N THR A 244 14.15 -1.11 7.15
CA THR A 244 13.22 -1.17 8.28
C THR A 244 13.60 -2.33 9.20
N LEU A 245 13.12 -2.29 10.45
CA LEU A 245 13.22 -3.42 11.36
C LEU A 245 11.88 -4.18 11.35
N ALA A 246 11.94 -5.50 11.20
CA ALA A 246 10.75 -6.34 11.36
C ALA A 246 10.34 -6.42 12.83
N ASP A 247 9.08 -6.82 13.09
CA ASP A 247 8.49 -6.87 14.44
C ASP A 247 9.22 -7.83 15.39
N ASP A 248 9.99 -8.77 14.85
CA ASP A 248 10.81 -9.71 15.62
C ASP A 248 11.99 -9.04 16.33
N GLY A 249 12.32 -7.79 15.95
CA GLY A 249 13.37 -6.97 16.54
C GLY A 249 14.80 -7.33 16.12
N HIS A 250 14.98 -8.27 15.20
CA HIS A 250 16.29 -8.75 14.76
C HIS A 250 16.41 -8.96 13.24
N THR A 251 15.32 -8.85 12.48
CA THR A 251 15.37 -8.92 11.02
C THR A 251 15.39 -7.52 10.42
N LEU A 252 16.45 -7.21 9.68
CA LEU A 252 16.56 -6.00 8.87
C LEU A 252 15.92 -6.26 7.51
N VAL A 253 14.96 -5.44 7.12
CA VAL A 253 14.38 -5.44 5.78
C VAL A 253 15.03 -4.33 4.98
N LEU A 254 15.86 -4.71 4.01
CA LEU A 254 16.55 -3.79 3.11
C LEU A 254 15.64 -3.49 1.92
N HIS A 255 15.37 -2.21 1.66
CA HIS A 255 14.52 -1.78 0.56
C HIS A 255 15.37 -1.24 -0.58
N PHE A 256 15.04 -1.63 -1.81
CA PHE A 256 15.77 -1.19 -2.99
C PHE A 256 14.89 -0.37 -3.91
N ASP A 257 15.50 0.71 -4.42
CA ASP A 257 14.84 1.55 -5.42
C ASP A 257 14.66 0.79 -6.75
N ALA A 258 13.66 1.20 -7.51
CA ALA A 258 13.38 0.63 -8.82
C ALA A 258 14.62 0.71 -9.74
N GLY A 259 14.93 -0.40 -10.43
CA GLY A 259 16.11 -0.47 -11.31
C GLY A 259 17.43 -0.75 -10.61
N THR A 260 17.51 -0.70 -9.27
CA THR A 260 18.76 -0.92 -8.53
C THR A 260 19.18 -2.39 -8.56
N VAL A 261 18.32 -3.30 -8.09
CA VAL A 261 18.61 -4.74 -8.02
C VAL A 261 17.61 -5.60 -8.81
N GLY A 262 16.81 -4.98 -9.68
CA GLY A 262 15.86 -5.68 -10.53
C GLY A 262 15.32 -4.80 -11.63
N ALA A 263 14.52 -5.36 -12.55
CA ALA A 263 13.90 -4.59 -13.60
C ALA A 263 12.93 -3.55 -13.01
N TYR A 264 12.77 -2.40 -13.67
CA TYR A 264 11.77 -1.39 -13.27
C TYR A 264 10.34 -1.96 -13.20
N SER A 265 10.06 -3.01 -13.98
CA SER A 265 8.78 -3.72 -14.00
C SER A 265 8.56 -4.64 -12.78
N THR A 266 9.61 -5.00 -12.05
CA THR A 266 9.54 -5.90 -10.88
C THR A 266 8.86 -5.23 -9.68
N GLY A 267 8.71 -3.90 -9.70
CA GLY A 267 8.09 -3.14 -8.62
C GLY A 267 9.02 -2.98 -7.42
N LYS A 268 8.44 -2.93 -6.21
CA LYS A 268 9.17 -2.74 -4.96
C LYS A 268 9.92 -4.02 -4.60
N ILE A 269 11.24 -3.93 -4.45
CA ILE A 269 12.08 -5.06 -4.04
C ILE A 269 12.59 -4.80 -2.63
N ALA A 270 12.40 -5.78 -1.75
CA ALA A 270 12.97 -5.76 -0.42
C ALA A 270 13.47 -7.15 -0.03
N VAL A 271 14.53 -7.22 0.78
CA VAL A 271 15.02 -8.48 1.33
C VAL A 271 15.15 -8.42 2.83
N ALA A 272 14.68 -9.48 3.49
CA ALA A 272 14.75 -9.65 4.92
C ALA A 272 16.02 -10.42 5.29
N VAL A 273 16.91 -9.79 6.07
CA VAL A 273 18.12 -10.42 6.58
C VAL A 273 18.03 -10.50 8.11
N ASP A 274 18.00 -11.72 8.62
CA ASP A 274 18.08 -12.02 10.04
C ASP A 274 19.49 -11.71 10.56
N THR A 275 19.61 -10.69 11.40
CA THR A 275 20.90 -10.25 11.94
C THR A 275 21.54 -11.28 12.86
N GLN A 276 20.79 -12.25 13.39
CA GLN A 276 21.33 -13.33 14.22
C GLN A 276 22.11 -14.37 13.40
N LYS A 277 21.92 -14.38 12.08
CA LYS A 277 22.70 -15.24 11.16
C LYS A 277 24.05 -14.63 10.78
N LEU A 278 24.30 -13.36 11.11
CA LEU A 278 25.55 -12.66 10.80
C LEU A 278 26.64 -13.03 11.81
N ALA A 279 27.82 -13.40 11.31
CA ALA A 279 29.01 -13.50 12.13
C ALA A 279 29.49 -12.12 12.61
N HIS A 280 29.35 -11.10 11.76
CA HIS A 280 29.58 -9.69 12.12
C HIS A 280 28.23 -9.00 12.31
N THR A 281 27.73 -9.04 13.54
CA THR A 281 26.48 -8.38 13.92
C THR A 281 26.65 -6.86 13.97
N PRO A 282 25.59 -6.07 13.70
CA PRO A 282 25.59 -4.64 13.94
C PRO A 282 26.00 -4.26 15.37
N ASP A 283 26.94 -3.33 15.51
CA ASP A 283 27.65 -3.03 16.77
C ASP A 283 27.68 -1.54 17.17
N SER A 284 27.13 -0.65 16.33
CA SER A 284 27.10 0.78 16.64
C SER A 284 26.11 1.15 17.75
N ALA A 285 26.23 2.35 18.32
CA ALA A 285 25.25 2.86 19.29
C ALA A 285 23.83 2.99 18.71
N LEU A 286 23.72 3.22 17.39
CA LEU A 286 22.44 3.19 16.68
C LEU A 286 21.90 1.75 16.63
N ALA A 287 22.75 0.77 16.31
CA ALA A 287 22.38 -0.64 16.35
C ALA A 287 21.92 -1.08 17.75
N THR A 288 22.60 -0.69 18.83
CA THR A 288 22.17 -1.01 20.19
C THR A 288 20.79 -0.44 20.51
N ARG A 289 20.48 0.79 20.09
CA ARG A 289 19.13 1.37 20.29
C ARG A 289 18.06 0.66 19.48
N LEU A 290 18.38 0.30 18.25
CA LEU A 290 17.42 -0.26 17.29
C LEU A 290 17.18 -1.76 17.51
N LEU A 291 18.23 -2.53 17.74
CA LEU A 291 18.23 -3.99 17.81
C LEU A 291 18.35 -4.53 19.24
N GLY A 292 18.71 -3.70 20.22
CA GLY A 292 18.97 -4.14 21.59
C GLY A 292 20.31 -4.87 21.77
N THR A 293 21.26 -4.70 20.85
CA THR A 293 22.54 -5.42 20.86
C THR A 293 23.57 -4.77 21.80
N ASN A 294 23.59 -5.21 23.07
CA ASN A 294 24.78 -5.56 23.86
C ASN A 294 24.33 -6.20 25.19
N GLY A 295 25.01 -7.29 25.56
CA GLY A 295 24.57 -8.29 26.54
C GLY A 295 24.13 -7.82 27.93
N ASP A 296 23.38 -8.72 28.58
CA ASP A 296 22.78 -8.65 29.91
C ASP A 296 21.61 -7.66 30.06
N ASP A 297 20.44 -8.02 29.51
CA ASP A 297 19.13 -7.78 30.15
C ASP A 297 18.03 -8.61 29.46
N ASP A 298 18.18 -9.92 29.56
CA ASP A 298 17.14 -10.90 29.26
C ASP A 298 16.09 -10.89 30.39
N ALA A 299 15.34 -9.78 30.49
CA ALA A 299 14.38 -9.58 31.58
C ALA A 299 13.21 -8.66 31.25
N LYS A 300 12.63 -8.72 30.04
CA LYS A 300 11.19 -8.39 29.86
C LYS A 300 10.55 -8.81 28.53
N ARG A 301 10.72 -10.07 28.12
CA ARG A 301 9.77 -10.73 27.20
C ARG A 301 9.39 -12.09 27.78
N THR A 302 8.38 -12.10 28.65
CA THR A 302 7.61 -13.30 29.02
C THR A 302 6.72 -13.66 27.82
N SER A 303 6.58 -14.89 27.32
CA SER A 303 6.64 -16.24 27.91
C SER A 303 6.83 -17.28 26.78
N SER A 304 7.88 -18.12 26.81
CA SER A 304 7.90 -19.55 27.17
C SER A 304 6.94 -20.53 26.43
N ASP A 305 7.54 -21.22 25.45
CA ASP A 305 7.63 -22.66 25.18
C ASP A 305 6.45 -23.57 24.77
N GLU A 306 6.62 -24.10 23.55
CA GLU A 306 6.47 -25.48 23.02
C GLU A 306 5.52 -26.52 23.67
N HIS A 307 4.57 -27.02 22.87
CA HIS A 307 4.42 -28.48 22.65
C HIS A 307 3.67 -28.82 21.36
N ALA A 308 4.23 -29.75 20.59
CA ALA A 308 3.65 -30.35 19.39
C ALA A 308 2.78 -31.58 19.72
N ALA A 309 1.65 -31.78 19.01
CA ALA A 309 1.23 -33.09 18.45
C ALA A 309 -0.17 -33.05 17.76
N GLY A 310 -0.14 -33.35 16.46
CA GLY A 310 -1.14 -33.94 15.55
C GLY A 310 -2.64 -34.01 15.88
N VAL A 311 -3.44 -33.42 14.97
CA VAL A 311 -4.77 -33.93 14.57
C VAL A 311 -5.00 -33.60 13.08
N GLU A 312 -5.41 -34.60 12.29
CA GLU A 312 -5.82 -34.48 10.88
C GLU A 312 -7.35 -34.23 10.74
N PRO A 313 -7.86 -33.84 9.55
CA PRO A 313 -8.79 -32.73 9.38
C PRO A 313 -10.27 -33.15 9.39
N ALA A 314 -11.17 -32.19 9.68
CA ALA A 314 -12.60 -32.37 9.53
C ALA A 314 -13.25 -31.28 8.65
N ASN A 315 -13.51 -31.73 7.41
CA ASN A 315 -14.71 -31.49 6.61
C ASN A 315 -14.95 -30.11 5.96
N THR A 316 -14.66 -30.12 4.66
CA THR A 316 -15.13 -29.24 3.59
C THR A 316 -16.66 -29.04 3.58
N ALA A 317 -17.12 -27.80 3.54
CA ALA A 317 -18.48 -27.46 3.13
C ALA A 317 -18.50 -26.19 2.26
N ASN A 318 -18.75 -26.41 0.96
CA ASN A 318 -19.32 -25.47 -0.02
C ASN A 318 -18.83 -24.01 -0.01
N HIS A 319 -17.57 -23.78 -0.33
CA HIS A 319 -17.15 -22.51 -0.91
C HIS A 319 -17.75 -22.40 -2.32
N ARG A 320 -18.65 -21.44 -2.55
CA ARG A 320 -18.97 -21.03 -3.92
C ARG A 320 -17.68 -20.50 -4.54
N HIS A 321 -17.04 -21.34 -5.36
CA HIS A 321 -15.90 -20.95 -6.17
C HIS A 321 -16.42 -19.91 -7.17
N LEU A 322 -16.22 -18.62 -6.87
CA LEU A 322 -16.48 -17.55 -7.82
C LEU A 322 -15.64 -17.85 -9.07
N ALA A 323 -16.31 -17.94 -10.22
CA ALA A 323 -15.68 -18.40 -11.45
C ALA A 323 -14.45 -17.53 -11.76
N LYS A 324 -13.30 -18.20 -11.91
CA LYS A 324 -12.03 -17.60 -12.30
C LYS A 324 -12.22 -16.87 -13.62
N ALA A 325 -12.12 -15.54 -13.62
CA ALA A 325 -12.04 -14.76 -14.86
C ALA A 325 -10.85 -15.27 -15.70
N PRO A 326 -10.92 -15.22 -17.05
CA PRO A 326 -9.81 -15.63 -17.89
C PRO A 326 -8.54 -14.87 -17.52
N ARG A 327 -7.49 -15.61 -17.17
CA ARG A 327 -6.20 -15.08 -16.74
C ARG A 327 -5.45 -14.50 -17.95
N ASN A 328 -5.19 -13.20 -17.98
CA ASN A 328 -4.02 -12.71 -18.70
C ASN A 328 -2.80 -12.87 -17.76
N PRO A 329 -1.88 -13.82 -18.00
CA PRO A 329 -0.73 -14.01 -17.14
C PRO A 329 0.24 -12.81 -17.15
N ASP A 330 0.10 -11.90 -18.11
CA ASP A 330 1.01 -10.77 -18.32
C ASP A 330 0.43 -9.43 -17.82
N ALA A 331 -0.82 -9.38 -17.33
CA ALA A 331 -1.42 -8.15 -16.80
C ALA A 331 -1.21 -8.05 -15.28
N PRO A 332 -0.72 -6.90 -14.77
CA PRO A 332 -0.59 -6.69 -13.33
C PRO A 332 -1.98 -6.62 -12.67
N ARG A 333 -2.09 -7.06 -11.43
CA ARG A 333 -3.37 -7.20 -10.72
C ARG A 333 -3.37 -6.41 -9.41
N VAL A 334 -4.52 -5.83 -9.07
CA VAL A 334 -4.74 -5.15 -7.78
C VAL A 334 -6.06 -5.56 -7.17
N ALA A 335 -6.10 -5.62 -5.85
CA ALA A 335 -7.32 -5.83 -5.09
C ALA A 335 -7.74 -4.54 -4.39
N LEU A 336 -8.87 -3.98 -4.83
CA LEU A 336 -9.55 -2.92 -4.09
C LEU A 336 -10.33 -3.55 -2.93
N THR A 337 -10.06 -3.11 -1.71
CA THR A 337 -10.70 -3.67 -0.52
C THR A 337 -11.34 -2.58 0.33
N PHE A 338 -12.52 -2.88 0.87
CA PHE A 338 -13.34 -1.91 1.61
C PHE A 338 -13.76 -2.49 2.97
N ASP A 339 -13.40 -1.80 4.04
CA ASP A 339 -13.67 -2.20 5.42
C ASP A 339 -14.90 -1.46 6.00
N ASP A 340 -15.38 -1.96 7.14
CA ASP A 340 -16.43 -1.42 8.02
C ASP A 340 -17.87 -1.38 7.49
N GLY A 341 -18.03 -1.54 6.17
CA GLY A 341 -19.34 -1.64 5.54
C GLY A 341 -20.18 -2.84 6.01
N PRO A 342 -21.43 -2.94 5.52
CA PRO A 342 -22.07 -2.04 4.57
C PRO A 342 -22.51 -0.72 5.22
N ALA A 343 -22.43 0.37 4.46
CA ALA A 343 -22.78 1.73 4.85
C ALA A 343 -23.71 2.39 3.80
N ALA A 344 -24.03 3.68 4.00
CA ALA A 344 -24.91 4.42 3.09
C ALA A 344 -24.34 4.53 1.66
N ASN A 345 -23.00 4.54 1.49
CA ASN A 345 -22.35 4.69 0.19
C ASN A 345 -22.10 3.37 -0.55
N THR A 346 -22.22 2.20 0.11
CA THR A 346 -21.85 0.89 -0.47
C THR A 346 -22.55 0.60 -1.80
N ASN A 347 -23.85 0.92 -1.93
CA ASN A 347 -24.57 0.70 -3.19
C ASN A 347 -24.04 1.56 -4.35
N ARG A 348 -23.67 2.83 -4.06
CA ARG A 348 -23.10 3.73 -5.06
C ARG A 348 -21.72 3.23 -5.50
N LEU A 349 -20.93 2.71 -4.56
CA LEU A 349 -19.66 2.08 -4.85
C LEU A 349 -19.84 0.85 -5.76
N LEU A 350 -20.80 -0.03 -5.46
CA LEU A 350 -21.12 -1.19 -6.30
C LEU A 350 -21.54 -0.77 -7.72
N ASP A 351 -22.35 0.30 -7.86
CA ASP A 351 -22.72 0.87 -9.16
C ASP A 351 -21.49 1.35 -9.96
N THR A 352 -20.52 1.99 -9.28
CA THR A 352 -19.26 2.42 -9.90
C THR A 352 -18.42 1.21 -10.32
N LEU A 353 -18.21 0.23 -9.44
CA LEU A 353 -17.44 -0.98 -9.76
C LEU A 353 -18.03 -1.72 -10.98
N ALA A 354 -19.37 -1.81 -11.06
CA ALA A 354 -20.05 -2.42 -12.20
C ALA A 354 -19.83 -1.69 -13.52
N GLN A 355 -19.72 -0.35 -13.51
CA GLN A 355 -19.44 0.45 -14.72
C GLN A 355 -18.05 0.17 -15.32
N TYR A 356 -17.10 -0.22 -14.47
CA TYR A 356 -15.72 -0.53 -14.86
C TYR A 356 -15.47 -2.02 -15.04
N ASP A 357 -16.49 -2.88 -14.85
CA ASP A 357 -16.34 -4.33 -14.74
C ASP A 357 -15.27 -4.76 -13.71
N ALA A 358 -15.11 -3.97 -12.65
CA ALA A 358 -14.10 -4.17 -11.63
C ALA A 358 -14.63 -5.06 -10.49
N LYS A 359 -13.81 -5.98 -9.98
CA LYS A 359 -14.10 -6.74 -8.76
C LYS A 359 -13.34 -6.16 -7.57
N ALA A 360 -13.91 -6.38 -6.38
CA ALA A 360 -13.44 -5.81 -5.12
C ALA A 360 -13.76 -6.79 -3.98
N SER A 361 -13.18 -6.55 -2.80
CA SER A 361 -13.45 -7.34 -1.60
C SER A 361 -13.99 -6.45 -0.48
N PHE A 362 -15.08 -6.86 0.14
CA PHE A 362 -15.73 -6.13 1.23
C PHE A 362 -15.54 -6.88 2.55
N PHE A 363 -14.84 -6.29 3.50
CA PHE A 363 -14.69 -6.81 4.85
C PHE A 363 -15.74 -6.16 5.74
N THR A 364 -16.84 -6.88 5.94
CA THR A 364 -18.04 -6.29 6.54
C THR A 364 -18.14 -6.58 8.04
N VAL A 365 -18.54 -5.56 8.81
CA VAL A 365 -18.75 -5.65 10.26
C VAL A 365 -20.15 -6.18 10.55
N GLY A 366 -20.25 -7.24 11.37
CA GLY A 366 -21.52 -7.92 11.63
C GLY A 366 -22.67 -7.01 12.09
N SER A 367 -22.41 -6.04 12.97
CA SER A 367 -23.44 -5.08 13.40
C SER A 367 -23.91 -4.15 12.27
N SER A 368 -23.03 -3.81 11.31
CA SER A 368 -23.37 -3.02 10.11
C SER A 368 -24.24 -3.84 9.15
N ILE A 369 -23.96 -5.14 9.01
CA ILE A 369 -24.77 -6.07 8.22
C ILE A 369 -26.19 -6.18 8.79
N ASP A 370 -26.32 -6.33 10.12
CA ASP A 370 -27.63 -6.40 10.77
C ASP A 370 -28.48 -5.14 10.52
N ALA A 371 -27.83 -3.98 10.40
CA ALA A 371 -28.50 -2.71 10.09
C ALA A 371 -28.85 -2.56 8.59
N ASN A 372 -28.01 -3.06 7.69
CA ASN A 372 -28.20 -2.92 6.25
C ASN A 372 -27.69 -4.16 5.48
N PRO A 373 -28.43 -5.27 5.44
CA PRO A 373 -27.93 -6.53 4.87
C PRO A 373 -27.93 -6.56 3.33
N ALA A 374 -28.73 -5.71 2.67
CA ALA A 374 -28.96 -5.78 1.22
C ALA A 374 -27.68 -5.59 0.36
N PRO A 375 -26.78 -4.64 0.66
CA PRO A 375 -25.55 -4.47 -0.11
C PRO A 375 -24.61 -5.68 -0.05
N VAL A 376 -24.60 -6.44 1.05
CA VAL A 376 -23.75 -7.64 1.20
C VAL A 376 -24.18 -8.74 0.23
N ALA A 377 -25.50 -8.99 0.17
CA ALA A 377 -26.06 -9.95 -0.78
C ALA A 377 -25.81 -9.52 -2.23
N ARG A 378 -25.96 -8.22 -2.50
CA ARG A 378 -25.68 -7.63 -3.81
C ARG A 378 -24.21 -7.81 -4.21
N ALA A 379 -23.26 -7.50 -3.33
CA ALA A 379 -21.84 -7.63 -3.58
C ALA A 379 -21.47 -9.07 -4.01
N LEU A 380 -21.96 -10.09 -3.30
CA LEU A 380 -21.74 -11.49 -3.69
C LEU A 380 -22.38 -11.84 -5.05
N ASN A 381 -23.58 -11.34 -5.33
CA ASN A 381 -24.27 -11.62 -6.59
C ASN A 381 -23.59 -10.95 -7.80
N GLU A 382 -22.90 -9.83 -7.59
CA GLU A 382 -22.14 -9.10 -8.62
C GLU A 382 -20.69 -9.62 -8.77
N GLY A 383 -20.31 -10.64 -7.99
CA GLY A 383 -19.03 -11.33 -8.10
C GLY A 383 -17.89 -10.74 -7.26
N HIS A 384 -18.22 -9.87 -6.30
CA HIS A 384 -17.26 -9.39 -5.30
C HIS A 384 -17.01 -10.45 -4.23
N ALA A 385 -15.88 -10.35 -3.53
CA ALA A 385 -15.64 -11.14 -2.33
C ALA A 385 -16.24 -10.45 -1.11
N VAL A 386 -16.78 -11.24 -0.17
CA VAL A 386 -17.23 -10.76 1.14
C VAL A 386 -16.45 -11.50 2.21
N GLY A 387 -15.72 -10.75 3.04
CA GLY A 387 -14.94 -11.23 4.16
C GLY A 387 -15.54 -10.79 5.49
N ASN A 388 -15.09 -11.44 6.56
CA ASN A 388 -15.46 -11.11 7.93
C ASN A 388 -14.55 -10.00 8.47
N HIS A 389 -15.15 -8.94 9.05
CA HIS A 389 -14.42 -7.87 9.75
C HIS A 389 -14.80 -7.80 11.23
N THR A 390 -15.00 -8.95 11.85
CA THR A 390 -15.59 -9.17 13.19
C THR A 390 -17.05 -8.72 13.29
N TYR A 391 -17.64 -8.81 14.48
CA TYR A 391 -19.01 -8.39 14.68
C TYR A 391 -19.12 -6.93 15.16
N ASN A 392 -18.23 -6.47 16.05
CA ASN A 392 -18.24 -5.13 16.64
C ASN A 392 -16.93 -4.32 16.43
N HIS A 393 -16.02 -4.79 15.57
CA HIS A 393 -14.74 -4.14 15.30
C HIS A 393 -13.80 -3.96 16.54
N PRO A 394 -13.65 -4.94 17.46
CA PRO A 394 -12.66 -4.83 18.53
C PRO A 394 -11.25 -5.17 18.04
N ASP A 395 -10.23 -4.64 18.71
CA ASP A 395 -8.86 -5.15 18.58
C ASP A 395 -8.81 -6.58 19.16
N LEU A 396 -8.70 -7.57 18.27
CA LEU A 396 -8.70 -8.98 18.61
C LEU A 396 -7.54 -9.38 19.53
N THR A 397 -6.43 -8.65 19.49
CA THR A 397 -5.24 -8.97 20.32
C THR A 397 -5.44 -8.63 21.79
N THR A 398 -6.42 -7.78 22.10
CA THR A 398 -6.80 -7.40 23.48
C THR A 398 -7.81 -8.37 24.11
N LEU A 399 -8.38 -9.28 23.31
CA LEU A 399 -9.40 -10.22 23.74
C LEU A 399 -8.79 -11.56 24.16
N GLY A 400 -9.48 -12.25 25.07
CA GLY A 400 -9.25 -13.68 25.31
C GLY A 400 -9.80 -14.53 24.16
N ALA A 401 -9.34 -15.78 24.05
CA ALA A 401 -9.70 -16.70 22.97
C ALA A 401 -11.22 -16.82 22.72
N ASP A 402 -12.04 -16.93 23.77
CA ASP A 402 -13.49 -17.04 23.63
C ASP A 402 -14.14 -15.75 23.10
N GLY A 403 -13.56 -14.59 23.42
CA GLY A 403 -13.97 -13.30 22.86
C GLY A 403 -13.71 -13.24 21.36
N ILE A 404 -12.51 -13.67 20.93
CA ILE A 404 -12.15 -13.76 19.51
C ILE A 404 -13.12 -14.72 18.78
N ARG A 405 -13.34 -15.93 19.31
CA ARG A 405 -14.29 -16.89 18.72
C ARG A 405 -15.69 -16.31 18.56
N SER A 406 -16.18 -15.63 19.60
CA SER A 406 -17.50 -14.98 19.58
C SER A 406 -17.61 -13.92 18.48
N GLU A 407 -16.60 -13.05 18.34
CA GLU A 407 -16.58 -12.01 17.31
C GLU A 407 -16.56 -12.60 15.89
N LEU A 408 -15.70 -13.59 15.64
CA LEU A 408 -15.63 -14.25 14.33
C LEU A 408 -16.91 -15.03 14.02
N GLN A 409 -17.43 -15.81 14.96
CA GLN A 409 -18.64 -16.60 14.78
C GLN A 409 -19.85 -15.71 14.47
N ARG A 410 -20.04 -14.62 15.22
CA ARG A 410 -21.17 -13.70 15.01
C ARG A 410 -21.05 -12.94 13.69
N GLY A 411 -19.85 -12.52 13.31
CA GLY A 411 -19.60 -11.92 11.99
C GLY A 411 -19.98 -12.87 10.85
N ASN A 412 -19.52 -14.13 10.92
CA ASN A 412 -19.87 -15.17 9.94
C ASN A 412 -21.39 -15.43 9.88
N GLN A 413 -22.07 -15.44 11.03
CA GLN A 413 -23.52 -15.63 11.11
C GLN A 413 -24.28 -14.48 10.46
N ALA A 414 -23.86 -13.23 10.67
CA ALA A 414 -24.48 -12.06 10.04
C ALA A 414 -24.32 -12.11 8.51
N ILE A 415 -23.11 -12.43 8.03
CA ILE A 415 -22.84 -12.63 6.59
C ILE A 415 -23.74 -13.74 6.03
N ALA A 416 -23.78 -14.91 6.68
CA ALA A 416 -24.59 -16.03 6.23
C ALA A 416 -26.09 -15.68 6.19
N ALA A 417 -26.59 -14.94 7.18
CA ALA A 417 -27.98 -14.50 7.23
C ALA A 417 -28.32 -13.54 6.08
N ALA A 418 -27.46 -12.55 5.81
CA ALA A 418 -27.68 -11.57 4.74
C ALA A 418 -27.64 -12.20 3.34
N THR A 419 -26.88 -13.28 3.16
CA THR A 419 -26.52 -13.83 1.84
C THR A 419 -27.20 -15.15 1.51
N GLY A 420 -28.01 -15.69 2.42
CA GLY A 420 -28.69 -16.98 2.24
C GLY A 420 -27.77 -18.18 2.43
N GLY A 421 -26.75 -18.06 3.29
CA GLY A 421 -25.89 -19.17 3.73
C GLY A 421 -24.46 -19.15 3.20
N TYR A 422 -23.98 -18.03 2.65
CA TYR A 422 -22.56 -17.91 2.30
C TYR A 422 -21.69 -17.89 3.56
N THR A 423 -20.60 -18.63 3.54
CA THR A 423 -19.58 -18.65 4.60
C THR A 423 -18.29 -18.04 4.04
N PRO A 424 -17.77 -16.95 4.64
CA PRO A 424 -16.54 -16.33 4.16
C PRO A 424 -15.33 -17.22 4.48
N ASN A 425 -14.27 -17.06 3.69
CA ASN A 425 -12.95 -17.67 3.91
C ASN A 425 -11.85 -16.63 4.19
N LEU A 426 -12.23 -15.35 4.26
CA LEU A 426 -11.34 -14.22 4.55
C LEU A 426 -11.77 -13.55 5.85
N LEU A 427 -10.79 -13.23 6.68
CA LEU A 427 -10.88 -12.35 7.83
C LEU A 427 -9.97 -11.16 7.57
N ARG A 428 -10.41 -9.94 7.85
CA ARG A 428 -9.49 -8.84 8.11
C ARG A 428 -9.59 -8.49 9.58
N PRO A 429 -8.55 -8.69 10.39
CA PRO A 429 -8.54 -8.24 11.79
C PRO A 429 -8.64 -6.70 11.84
N PRO A 430 -9.56 -6.13 12.64
CA PRO A 430 -9.60 -4.69 12.92
C PRO A 430 -8.22 -4.15 13.27
N TYR A 431 -7.91 -2.96 12.77
CA TYR A 431 -6.62 -2.28 12.97
C TYR A 431 -5.39 -3.05 12.44
N GLY A 432 -5.60 -4.12 11.65
CA GLY A 432 -4.53 -5.04 11.24
C GLY A 432 -3.90 -5.81 12.41
N SER A 433 -4.50 -5.73 13.60
CA SER A 433 -3.93 -6.27 14.83
C SER A 433 -4.15 -7.78 14.90
N THR A 434 -3.05 -8.53 14.82
CA THR A 434 -3.06 -9.99 14.90
C THR A 434 -1.91 -10.53 15.74
N ASN A 435 -2.08 -11.75 16.25
CA ASN A 435 -1.05 -12.50 16.95
C ASN A 435 -1.30 -14.01 16.75
N GLN A 436 -0.45 -14.86 17.31
CA GLN A 436 -0.58 -16.31 17.14
C GLN A 436 -1.94 -16.86 17.62
N THR A 437 -2.53 -16.27 18.65
CA THR A 437 -3.85 -16.69 19.15
C THR A 437 -4.95 -16.35 18.14
N VAL A 438 -4.92 -15.14 17.58
CA VAL A 438 -5.84 -14.72 16.51
C VAL A 438 -5.70 -15.62 15.28
N ASN A 439 -4.46 -15.86 14.83
CA ASN A 439 -4.16 -16.74 13.69
C ASN A 439 -4.70 -18.17 13.89
N ASN A 440 -4.46 -18.77 15.05
CA ASN A 440 -4.94 -20.11 15.36
C ASN A 440 -6.46 -20.19 15.37
N ILE A 441 -7.14 -19.19 15.96
CA ILE A 441 -8.60 -19.16 16.00
C ILE A 441 -9.17 -18.89 14.61
N ALA A 442 -8.58 -18.00 13.81
CA ALA A 442 -8.98 -17.79 12.42
C ALA A 442 -8.92 -19.11 11.62
N ALA A 443 -7.89 -19.94 11.85
CA ALA A 443 -7.78 -21.27 11.25
C ALA A 443 -8.91 -22.22 11.67
N GLU A 444 -9.37 -22.19 12.93
CA GLU A 444 -10.53 -22.97 13.40
C GLU A 444 -11.80 -22.66 12.60
N PHE A 445 -11.95 -21.43 12.09
CA PHE A 445 -13.08 -20.97 11.27
C PHE A 445 -12.81 -21.08 9.76
N GLY A 446 -11.65 -21.59 9.33
CA GLY A 446 -11.28 -21.65 7.91
C GLY A 446 -11.00 -20.29 7.27
N LEU A 447 -10.62 -19.29 8.07
CA LEU A 447 -10.39 -17.91 7.63
C LEU A 447 -8.90 -17.65 7.44
N ALA A 448 -8.52 -17.11 6.29
CA ALA A 448 -7.21 -16.51 6.07
C ALA A 448 -7.23 -15.02 6.45
N ASN A 449 -6.17 -14.53 7.07
CA ASN A 449 -6.07 -13.14 7.50
C ASN A 449 -5.59 -12.27 6.33
N MET A 450 -6.49 -11.51 5.73
CA MET A 450 -6.22 -10.61 4.64
C MET A 450 -5.94 -9.20 5.18
N MET A 451 -4.67 -8.84 5.23
CA MET A 451 -4.19 -7.50 5.55
C MET A 451 -4.20 -6.63 4.29
N TRP A 452 -3.28 -5.69 4.20
CA TRP A 452 -3.08 -4.82 3.04
C TRP A 452 -1.60 -4.46 2.89
N SER A 453 -1.24 -4.03 1.69
CA SER A 453 0.11 -3.52 1.38
C SER A 453 0.10 -2.05 1.00
N VAL A 454 -1.09 -1.49 0.75
CA VAL A 454 -1.30 -0.07 0.47
C VAL A 454 -2.42 0.44 1.35
N ASP A 455 -2.09 1.33 2.29
CA ASP A 455 -3.07 2.11 3.05
C ASP A 455 -3.28 3.47 2.39
N THR A 456 -4.52 3.75 1.99
CA THR A 456 -4.87 5.06 1.43
C THR A 456 -4.99 6.14 2.49
N ARG A 457 -5.10 5.75 3.77
CA ARG A 457 -5.33 6.65 4.92
C ARG A 457 -6.55 7.54 4.67
N ASP A 458 -7.53 6.99 3.98
CA ASP A 458 -8.82 7.62 3.70
C ASP A 458 -9.60 7.89 5.00
N TRP A 459 -9.43 6.98 5.96
CA TRP A 459 -9.89 7.05 7.35
C TRP A 459 -9.29 8.24 8.13
N GLU A 460 -8.19 8.85 7.67
CA GLU A 460 -7.56 10.00 8.33
C GLU A 460 -7.95 11.35 7.70
N HIS A 461 -7.85 11.51 6.38
CA HIS A 461 -7.86 12.85 5.76
C HIS A 461 -9.16 13.25 5.04
N ARG A 462 -10.06 12.29 4.74
CA ARG A 462 -11.34 12.56 4.04
C ARG A 462 -11.23 13.40 2.75
N ASP A 463 -10.12 13.30 2.01
CA ASP A 463 -9.88 13.99 0.73
C ASP A 463 -9.77 12.98 -0.41
N SER A 464 -10.73 13.00 -1.35
CA SER A 464 -10.80 12.02 -2.44
C SER A 464 -9.59 12.05 -3.38
N SER A 465 -8.99 13.22 -3.60
CA SER A 465 -7.79 13.33 -4.42
C SER A 465 -6.59 12.69 -3.72
N LEU A 466 -6.47 12.85 -2.41
CA LEU A 466 -5.40 12.24 -1.60
C LEU A 466 -5.53 10.73 -1.56
N VAL A 467 -6.75 10.22 -1.39
CA VAL A 467 -7.07 8.79 -1.44
C VAL A 467 -6.70 8.21 -2.80
N CYS A 468 -7.13 8.85 -3.89
CA CYS A 468 -6.74 8.41 -5.24
C CYS A 468 -5.21 8.47 -5.42
N ASN A 469 -4.56 9.54 -5.00
CA ASN A 469 -3.10 9.66 -5.11
C ASN A 469 -2.36 8.53 -4.40
N ARG A 470 -2.70 8.24 -3.14
CA ARG A 470 -2.05 7.19 -2.37
C ARG A 470 -2.33 5.80 -2.95
N ALA A 471 -3.57 5.51 -3.35
CA ALA A 471 -3.92 4.25 -3.98
C ALA A 471 -3.11 4.03 -5.27
N VAL A 472 -3.09 5.03 -6.17
CA VAL A 472 -2.48 4.91 -7.50
C VAL A 472 -0.94 4.88 -7.41
N THR A 473 -0.34 5.75 -6.62
CA THR A 473 1.12 5.88 -6.55
C THR A 473 1.77 4.72 -5.79
N ASN A 474 1.04 4.08 -4.87
CA ASN A 474 1.55 2.93 -4.12
C ASN A 474 1.17 1.58 -4.72
N ALA A 475 0.32 1.55 -5.75
CA ALA A 475 -0.05 0.32 -6.44
C ALA A 475 1.17 -0.33 -7.13
N TYR A 476 1.19 -1.67 -7.06
CA TYR A 476 2.13 -2.57 -7.72
C TYR A 476 1.37 -3.86 -8.05
N ASP A 477 1.93 -4.73 -8.91
CA ASP A 477 1.31 -6.04 -9.19
C ASP A 477 1.22 -6.85 -7.90
N GLY A 478 0.00 -7.26 -7.53
CA GLY A 478 -0.29 -7.93 -6.27
C GLY A 478 -0.72 -7.01 -5.13
N ALA A 479 -0.84 -5.69 -5.33
CA ALA A 479 -1.21 -4.80 -4.24
C ALA A 479 -2.64 -5.06 -3.73
N VAL A 480 -2.79 -5.09 -2.40
CA VAL A 480 -4.07 -5.08 -1.70
C VAL A 480 -4.26 -3.71 -1.07
N ILE A 481 -5.23 -2.96 -1.58
CA ILE A 481 -5.46 -1.54 -1.25
C ILE A 481 -6.57 -1.43 -0.20
N LEU A 482 -6.23 -0.92 0.99
CA LEU A 482 -7.17 -0.65 2.08
C LEU A 482 -7.89 0.70 1.87
N MET A 483 -9.22 0.63 1.94
CA MET A 483 -10.15 1.75 1.88
C MET A 483 -11.37 1.43 2.77
N HIS A 484 -12.24 2.42 2.97
CA HIS A 484 -13.42 2.33 3.83
C HIS A 484 -14.64 2.90 3.10
N ASP A 485 -15.64 2.06 2.80
CA ASP A 485 -16.82 2.47 2.04
C ASP A 485 -17.87 3.23 2.88
N LEU A 486 -17.59 3.46 4.17
CA LEU A 486 -18.38 4.37 4.99
C LEU A 486 -18.17 5.85 4.64
N HIS A 487 -17.07 6.21 3.97
CA HIS A 487 -16.75 7.60 3.66
C HIS A 487 -17.12 7.98 2.22
N ALA A 488 -17.88 9.08 2.07
CA ALA A 488 -18.20 9.61 0.74
C ALA A 488 -16.93 9.99 -0.03
N SER A 489 -15.91 10.56 0.65
CA SER A 489 -14.61 10.90 0.05
C SER A 489 -13.90 9.69 -0.56
N THR A 490 -14.03 8.52 0.05
CA THR A 490 -13.43 7.28 -0.46
C THR A 490 -14.17 6.84 -1.72
N VAL A 491 -15.49 6.78 -1.67
CA VAL A 491 -16.30 6.39 -2.85
C VAL A 491 -16.14 7.38 -4.00
N ASP A 492 -15.95 8.67 -3.72
CA ASP A 492 -15.67 9.71 -4.71
C ASP A 492 -14.26 9.58 -5.33
N ALA A 493 -13.32 8.91 -4.64
CA ALA A 493 -11.99 8.64 -5.18
C ALA A 493 -11.94 7.44 -6.14
N VAL A 494 -12.89 6.50 -6.01
CA VAL A 494 -12.87 5.23 -6.75
C VAL A 494 -12.86 5.40 -8.28
N PRO A 495 -13.63 6.30 -8.91
CA PRO A 495 -13.51 6.53 -10.36
C PRO A 495 -12.09 6.91 -10.79
N CYS A 496 -11.44 7.84 -10.07
CA CYS A 496 -10.05 8.24 -10.32
C CYS A 496 -9.08 7.06 -10.19
N ILE A 497 -9.27 6.20 -9.19
CA ILE A 497 -8.45 5.00 -8.97
C ILE A 497 -8.63 4.02 -10.14
N LEU A 498 -9.87 3.73 -10.51
CA LEU A 498 -10.21 2.79 -11.58
C LEU A 498 -9.68 3.28 -12.93
N ASP A 499 -9.90 4.55 -13.28
CA ASP A 499 -9.37 5.15 -14.52
C ASP A 499 -7.84 5.07 -14.56
N SER A 500 -7.18 5.52 -13.48
CA SER A 500 -5.72 5.60 -13.42
C SER A 500 -5.06 4.24 -13.47
N LEU A 501 -5.59 3.24 -12.76
CA LEU A 501 -4.99 1.90 -12.74
C LEU A 501 -5.33 1.12 -14.03
N SER A 502 -6.51 1.33 -14.61
CA SER A 502 -6.86 0.76 -15.93
C SER A 502 -5.93 1.27 -17.04
N SER A 503 -5.60 2.57 -17.05
CA SER A 503 -4.66 3.13 -18.05
C SER A 503 -3.25 2.58 -17.91
N GLN A 504 -2.90 2.07 -16.73
CA GLN A 504 -1.65 1.39 -16.44
C GLN A 504 -1.69 -0.12 -16.70
N GLY A 505 -2.83 -0.64 -17.20
CA GLY A 505 -3.00 -2.05 -17.56
C GLY A 505 -3.36 -2.98 -16.40
N TYR A 506 -3.75 -2.43 -15.24
CA TYR A 506 -4.14 -3.28 -14.10
C TYR A 506 -5.51 -3.94 -14.28
N GLU A 507 -5.61 -5.20 -13.87
CA GLU A 507 -6.88 -5.89 -13.66
C GLU A 507 -7.32 -5.79 -12.18
N PHE A 508 -8.61 -5.53 -11.96
CA PHE A 508 -9.20 -5.45 -10.61
C PHE A 508 -9.79 -6.79 -10.20
N VAL A 509 -9.14 -7.44 -9.24
CA VAL A 509 -9.48 -8.79 -8.77
C VAL A 509 -9.91 -8.78 -7.31
N THR A 510 -10.52 -9.86 -6.84
CA THR A 510 -10.77 -10.02 -5.41
C THR A 510 -9.46 -10.34 -4.67
N ALA A 511 -9.39 -10.05 -3.36
CA ALA A 511 -8.14 -10.12 -2.61
C ALA A 511 -7.57 -11.55 -2.55
N ASP A 512 -8.42 -12.56 -2.51
CA ASP A 512 -8.01 -13.97 -2.60
C ASP A 512 -7.40 -14.35 -3.96
N GLN A 513 -7.78 -13.66 -5.04
CA GLN A 513 -7.29 -13.93 -6.41
C GLN A 513 -5.89 -13.35 -6.68
N ILE A 514 -5.41 -12.43 -5.83
CA ILE A 514 -4.04 -11.94 -5.87
C ILE A 514 -3.08 -13.11 -5.69
N PHE A 515 -3.35 -13.97 -4.70
CA PHE A 515 -2.48 -15.06 -4.29
C PHE A 515 -2.71 -16.34 -5.11
N GLY A 516 -1.65 -17.14 -5.27
CA GLY A 516 -1.74 -18.48 -5.89
C GLY A 516 -2.50 -19.52 -5.06
N GLY A 517 -2.96 -19.14 -3.87
CA GLY A 517 -3.72 -19.92 -2.90
C GLY A 517 -3.63 -19.26 -1.52
N ILE A 518 -4.67 -19.45 -0.70
CA ILE A 518 -4.73 -18.94 0.68
C ILE A 518 -4.88 -20.09 1.68
N GLN A 519 -4.23 -19.97 2.82
CA GLN A 519 -4.28 -20.94 3.91
C GLN A 519 -4.94 -20.33 5.16
N PRO A 520 -5.86 -21.04 5.82
CA PRO A 520 -6.46 -20.56 7.07
C PRO A 520 -5.39 -20.26 8.14
N GLY A 521 -5.58 -19.16 8.87
CA GLY A 521 -4.68 -18.69 9.93
C GLY A 521 -3.39 -17.99 9.46
N MET A 522 -3.14 -17.93 8.15
CA MET A 522 -1.98 -17.21 7.60
C MET A 522 -2.32 -15.74 7.29
N ASN A 523 -1.32 -14.86 7.42
CA ASN A 523 -1.42 -13.44 7.13
C ASN A 523 -0.95 -13.15 5.69
N TYR A 524 -1.74 -12.36 4.96
CA TYR A 524 -1.49 -11.97 3.57
C TYR A 524 -1.56 -10.46 3.44
N TYR A 525 -0.51 -9.82 2.92
CA TYR A 525 -0.41 -8.35 2.84
C TYR A 525 -0.52 -7.85 1.40
N GLY A 526 0.19 -8.49 0.48
CA GLY A 526 0.18 -8.25 -0.96
C GLY A 526 0.86 -9.42 -1.68
N GLY A 527 0.57 -9.59 -2.96
CA GLY A 527 1.01 -10.69 -3.81
C GLY A 527 2.45 -10.63 -4.28
#